data_AF-A0A140NW27-F1
#
_entry.id   AF-A0A140NW27-F1
#
_cell.length_a   1.000
_cell.length_b   1.000
_cell.length_c   1.000
_cell.angle_alpha   90.00
_cell.angle_beta   90.00
_cell.angle_gamma   90.00
#
_symmetry.space_group_name_H-M   'P 1'
#
loop_
_entity.id
_entity.type
_entity.pdbx_description
1 polymer ?
#
loop_
_entity_poly.entity_id
_entity_poly.type
_entity_poly.pdbx_seq_one_letter_code
_entity_poly.pdbx_strand_id
1 'polypeptide(L)'
;MHFNIFFEYEETTIIKNLKNKTIREMNWEVANETKTLNTGNYQIKMIKYIGEKIGLNSLSPVLEEAAFLRLNNPEDSLQSLADKINISKSGIRNRFRRIEEVYNSLLEEKK
;
A
#
# COMPACT_ATOMS: atom_id res chain seq x y z
N MET A 1 -24.61 -47.96 -16.32
CA MET A 1 -23.21 -47.46 -16.29
C MET A 1 -23.16 -45.99 -16.75
N HIS A 2 -23.89 -45.08 -16.12
CA HIS A 2 -23.86 -43.62 -16.45
C HIS A 2 -23.75 -42.74 -15.19
N PHE A 3 -23.93 -43.32 -14.00
CA PHE A 3 -23.95 -42.59 -12.73
C PHE A 3 -22.53 -42.22 -12.25
N ASN A 4 -21.54 -43.12 -12.37
CA ASN A 4 -20.16 -42.84 -11.94
C ASN A 4 -19.48 -41.70 -12.71
N ILE A 5 -19.74 -41.59 -14.02
CA ILE A 5 -19.12 -40.56 -14.86
C ILE A 5 -19.61 -39.16 -14.46
N PHE A 6 -20.87 -39.04 -14.05
CA PHE A 6 -21.44 -37.78 -13.60
C PHE A 6 -20.85 -37.32 -12.25
N PHE A 7 -20.71 -38.23 -11.28
CA PHE A 7 -20.10 -37.91 -9.98
C PHE A 7 -18.62 -37.53 -10.10
N GLU A 8 -17.82 -38.25 -10.89
CA GLU A 8 -16.42 -37.89 -11.14
C GLU A 8 -16.30 -36.52 -11.87
N TYR A 9 -17.23 -36.21 -12.77
CA TYR A 9 -17.25 -34.93 -13.47
C TYR A 9 -17.61 -33.75 -12.56
N GLU A 10 -18.62 -33.92 -11.70
CA GLU A 10 -19.02 -32.92 -10.69
C GLU A 10 -17.87 -32.68 -9.68
N GLU A 11 -17.25 -33.75 -9.16
CA GLU A 11 -16.15 -33.67 -8.21
C GLU A 11 -14.93 -32.93 -8.78
N THR A 12 -14.53 -33.27 -10.01
CA THR A 12 -13.41 -32.60 -10.69
C THR A 12 -13.69 -31.13 -11.00
N THR A 13 -14.94 -30.78 -11.30
CA THR A 13 -15.38 -29.39 -11.54
C THR A 13 -15.36 -28.57 -10.26
N ILE A 14 -15.84 -29.14 -9.15
CA ILE A 14 -15.80 -28.50 -7.82
C ILE A 14 -14.36 -28.21 -7.38
N ILE A 15 -13.46 -29.19 -7.51
CA ILE A 15 -12.04 -29.02 -7.11
C ILE A 15 -11.35 -27.95 -7.97
N LYS A 16 -11.61 -27.91 -9.29
CA LYS A 16 -11.07 -26.87 -10.18
C LYS A 16 -11.57 -25.48 -9.80
N ASN A 17 -12.85 -25.34 -9.49
CA ASN A 17 -13.44 -24.05 -9.07
C ASN A 17 -12.87 -23.56 -7.74
N LEU A 18 -12.67 -24.44 -6.76
CA LEU A 18 -12.03 -24.11 -5.48
C LEU A 18 -10.57 -23.67 -5.67
N LYS A 19 -9.80 -24.40 -6.50
CA LYS A 19 -8.42 -24.02 -6.84
C LYS A 19 -8.36 -22.68 -7.55
N ASN A 20 -9.23 -22.43 -8.53
CA ASN A 20 -9.29 -21.16 -9.25
C ASN A 20 -9.73 -19.99 -8.36
N LYS A 21 -10.60 -20.22 -7.38
CA LYS A 21 -10.95 -19.21 -6.37
C LYS A 21 -9.75 -18.88 -5.50
N THR A 22 -9.06 -19.89 -4.99
CA THR A 22 -7.87 -19.74 -4.14
C THR A 22 -6.73 -19.04 -4.88
N ILE A 23 -6.45 -19.41 -6.13
CA ILE A 23 -5.43 -18.74 -6.97
C ILE A 23 -5.79 -17.28 -7.21
N ARG A 24 -7.07 -16.97 -7.47
CA ARG A 24 -7.52 -15.57 -7.64
C ARG A 24 -7.37 -14.76 -6.36
N GLU A 25 -7.68 -15.34 -5.20
CA GLU A 25 -7.51 -14.70 -3.88
C GLU A 25 -6.02 -14.43 -3.59
N MET A 26 -5.15 -15.44 -3.75
CA MET A 26 -3.70 -15.27 -3.57
C MET A 26 -3.10 -14.24 -4.54
N ASN A 27 -3.49 -14.28 -5.82
CA ASN A 27 -3.02 -13.29 -6.80
C ASN A 27 -3.47 -11.87 -6.46
N TRP A 28 -4.68 -11.71 -5.91
CA TRP A 28 -5.18 -10.42 -5.47
C TRP A 28 -4.39 -9.88 -4.27
N GLU A 29 -4.05 -10.75 -3.32
CA GLU A 29 -3.22 -10.41 -2.17
C GLU A 29 -1.81 -9.99 -2.59
N VAL A 30 -1.14 -10.79 -3.43
CA VAL A 30 0.19 -10.50 -3.96
C VAL A 30 0.20 -9.21 -4.79
N ALA A 31 -0.83 -8.96 -5.61
CA ALA A 31 -0.95 -7.72 -6.38
C ALA A 31 -1.16 -6.49 -5.47
N ASN A 32 -1.96 -6.62 -4.41
CA ASN A 32 -2.14 -5.56 -3.43
C ASN A 32 -0.87 -5.29 -2.63
N GLU A 33 -0.15 -6.35 -2.25
CA GLU A 33 1.13 -6.27 -1.55
C GLU A 33 2.17 -5.55 -2.42
N THR A 34 2.32 -5.97 -3.69
CA THR A 34 3.21 -5.32 -4.67
C THR A 34 2.87 -3.83 -4.86
N LYS A 35 1.58 -3.50 -4.97
CA LYS A 35 1.13 -2.10 -5.09
C LYS A 35 1.42 -1.29 -3.82
N THR A 36 1.29 -1.91 -2.65
CA THR A 36 1.56 -1.30 -1.35
C THR A 36 3.05 -1.03 -1.16
N LEU A 37 3.90 -2.02 -1.48
CA LEU A 37 5.36 -1.90 -1.47
C LEU A 37 5.85 -0.78 -2.39
N ASN A 38 5.34 -0.72 -3.63
CA ASN A 38 5.68 0.34 -4.57
C ASN A 38 5.24 1.73 -4.06
N THR A 39 4.06 1.81 -3.43
CA THR A 39 3.57 3.06 -2.84
C THR A 39 4.43 3.50 -1.65
N GLY A 40 4.83 2.57 -0.77
CA GLY A 40 5.70 2.84 0.38
C GLY A 40 7.07 3.34 -0.07
N ASN A 41 7.68 2.68 -1.05
CA ASN A 41 8.96 3.08 -1.63
C ASN A 41 8.90 4.48 -2.27
N TYR A 42 7.81 4.79 -2.99
CA TYR A 42 7.60 6.13 -3.54
C TYR A 42 7.46 7.20 -2.45
N GLN A 43 6.70 6.93 -1.39
CA GLN A 43 6.58 7.83 -0.23
C GLN A 43 7.93 8.10 0.42
N ILE A 44 8.75 7.07 0.63
CA ILE A 44 10.10 7.21 1.20
C ILE A 44 10.97 8.11 0.33
N LYS A 45 10.94 7.94 -1.01
CA LYS A 45 11.71 8.78 -1.93
C LYS A 45 11.31 10.25 -1.85
N MET A 46 10.00 10.54 -1.83
CA MET A 46 9.50 11.91 -1.67
C MET A 46 9.95 12.51 -0.34
N ILE A 47 9.78 11.77 0.76
CA ILE A 47 10.17 12.21 2.10
C ILE A 47 11.68 12.51 2.16
N LYS A 48 12.53 11.64 1.64
CA LYS A 48 13.98 11.86 1.60
C LYS A 48 14.33 13.13 0.81
N TYR A 49 13.70 13.32 -0.35
CA TYR A 49 13.91 14.53 -1.16
C TYR A 49 13.51 15.80 -0.41
N ILE A 50 12.34 15.82 0.23
CA ILE A 50 11.91 16.96 1.06
C ILE A 50 12.92 17.22 2.18
N GLY A 51 13.34 16.15 2.87
CA GLY A 51 14.33 16.22 3.95
C GLY A 51 15.66 16.82 3.50
N GLU A 52 16.14 16.47 2.30
CA GLU A 52 17.37 17.02 1.71
C GLU A 52 17.23 18.49 1.28
N LYS A 53 16.03 18.93 0.88
CA LYS A 53 15.79 20.27 0.34
C LYS A 53 15.49 21.34 1.38
N ILE A 54 14.55 21.03 2.27
CA ILE A 54 14.02 22.02 3.22
C ILE A 54 14.03 21.51 4.68
N GLY A 55 14.44 20.25 4.90
CA GLY A 55 14.36 19.59 6.21
C GLY A 55 12.93 19.13 6.53
N LEU A 56 12.78 17.98 7.21
CA LEU A 56 11.45 17.45 7.56
C LEU A 56 10.74 18.27 8.63
N ASN A 57 11.49 18.98 9.48
CA ASN A 57 11.00 19.91 10.50
C ASN A 57 10.34 21.17 9.91
N SER A 58 10.46 21.41 8.60
CA SER A 58 9.74 22.47 7.89
C SER A 58 8.28 22.09 7.58
N LEU A 59 7.95 20.79 7.65
CA LEU A 59 6.59 20.30 7.47
C LEU A 59 5.73 20.66 8.69
N SER A 60 4.42 20.77 8.50
CA SER A 60 3.52 20.88 9.66
C SER A 60 3.66 19.63 10.56
N PRO A 61 3.45 19.72 11.89
CA PRO A 61 3.72 18.62 12.82
C PRO A 61 3.09 17.28 12.44
N VAL A 62 1.86 17.29 11.90
CA VAL A 62 1.15 16.08 11.48
C VAL A 62 1.76 15.40 10.25
N LEU A 63 2.42 16.16 9.38
CA LEU A 63 3.10 15.66 8.19
C LEU A 63 4.52 15.21 8.52
N GLU A 64 5.21 15.93 9.39
CA GLU A 64 6.49 15.52 9.96
C GLU A 64 6.35 14.17 10.68
N GLU A 65 5.35 14.01 11.55
CA GLU A 65 5.04 12.75 12.22
C GLU A 65 4.82 11.62 11.20
N ALA A 66 4.00 11.85 10.16
CA ALA A 66 3.74 10.83 9.14
C ALA A 66 4.99 10.49 8.32
N ALA A 67 5.85 11.47 8.03
CA ALA A 67 7.11 11.28 7.33
C ALA A 67 8.07 10.38 8.14
N PHE A 68 8.29 10.71 9.41
CA PHE A 68 9.10 9.88 10.31
C PHE A 68 8.50 8.49 10.51
N LEU A 69 7.17 8.40 10.67
CA LEU A 69 6.49 7.13 10.83
C LEU A 69 6.71 6.20 9.62
N ARG A 70 6.66 6.72 8.39
CA ARG A 70 6.98 5.96 7.18
C ARG A 70 8.46 5.59 7.09
N LEU A 71 9.37 6.50 7.43
CA LEU A 71 10.81 6.20 7.42
C LEU A 71 11.18 5.08 8.40
N ASN A 72 10.54 5.07 9.58
CA ASN A 72 10.76 4.05 10.61
C ASN A 72 10.07 2.72 10.31
N ASN A 73 9.06 2.72 9.43
CA ASN A 73 8.24 1.56 9.10
C ASN A 73 8.05 1.47 7.57
N PRO A 74 9.13 1.17 6.81
CA PRO A 74 9.11 1.26 5.35
C PRO A 74 8.14 0.28 4.68
N GLU A 75 8.01 -0.93 5.24
CA GLU A 75 7.21 -2.02 4.69
C GLU A 75 5.73 -1.99 5.14
N ASP A 76 5.40 -1.14 6.12
CA ASP A 76 4.06 -1.12 6.69
C ASP A 76 3.00 -0.64 5.69
N SER A 77 1.85 -1.32 5.66
CA SER A 77 0.70 -0.82 4.92
C SER A 77 0.20 0.52 5.50
N LEU A 78 -0.54 1.30 4.71
CA LEU A 78 -1.18 2.52 5.23
C LEU A 78 -2.11 2.24 6.42
N GLN A 79 -2.73 1.06 6.49
CA GLN A 79 -3.57 0.71 7.64
C GLN A 79 -2.70 0.53 8.89
N SER A 80 -1.61 -0.24 8.80
CA SER A 80 -0.68 -0.43 9.93
C SER A 80 -0.12 0.90 10.44
N LEU A 81 0.27 1.79 9.54
CA LEU A 81 0.72 3.14 9.93
C LEU A 81 -0.38 3.94 10.63
N ALA A 82 -1.62 3.88 10.14
CA ALA A 82 -2.73 4.60 10.75
C ALA A 82 -3.02 4.09 12.17
N ASP A 83 -2.97 2.77 12.36
CA ASP A 83 -3.22 2.13 13.65
C ASP A 83 -2.14 2.52 14.69
N LYS A 84 -0.87 2.63 14.29
CA LYS A 84 0.25 3.03 15.17
C LYS A 84 0.10 4.41 15.80
N ILE A 85 -0.61 5.33 15.13
CA ILE A 85 -0.88 6.68 15.64
C ILE A 85 -2.38 6.90 15.90
N ASN A 86 -3.16 5.82 15.95
CA ASN A 86 -4.58 5.80 16.25
C ASN A 86 -5.43 6.78 15.41
N ILE A 87 -5.24 6.77 14.08
CA ILE A 87 -6.07 7.52 13.14
C ILE A 87 -6.68 6.61 12.08
N SER A 88 -7.60 7.15 11.28
CA SER A 88 -8.17 6.39 10.15
C SER A 88 -7.17 6.24 8.99
N LYS A 89 -7.35 5.17 8.20
CA LYS A 89 -6.61 4.97 6.93
C LYS A 89 -6.75 6.14 5.96
N SER A 90 -7.92 6.80 5.93
CA SER A 90 -8.13 8.00 5.12
C SER A 90 -7.34 9.20 5.66
N GLY A 91 -7.24 9.32 6.99
CA GLY A 91 -6.43 10.34 7.67
C GLY A 91 -4.94 10.25 7.29
N ILE A 92 -4.32 9.08 7.45
CA ILE A 92 -2.90 8.91 7.08
C ILE A 92 -2.69 9.07 5.57
N ARG A 93 -3.63 8.60 4.74
CA ARG A 93 -3.58 8.78 3.28
C ARG A 93 -3.57 10.26 2.90
N ASN A 94 -4.41 11.07 3.52
CA ASN A 94 -4.44 12.51 3.26
C ASN A 94 -3.14 13.20 3.69
N ARG A 95 -2.50 12.74 4.78
CA ARG A 95 -1.17 13.24 5.17
C ARG A 95 -0.13 12.95 4.08
N PHE A 96 -0.05 11.72 3.56
CA PHE A 96 0.87 11.41 2.45
C PHE A 96 0.55 12.16 1.15
N ARG A 97 -0.74 12.39 0.85
CA ARG A 97 -1.15 13.23 -0.29
C ARG A 97 -0.60 14.66 -0.16
N ARG A 98 -0.64 15.24 1.04
CA ARG A 98 -0.10 16.58 1.30
C ARG A 98 1.44 16.61 1.30
N ILE A 99 2.09 15.53 1.73
CA ILE A 99 3.56 15.38 1.58
C ILE A 99 3.93 15.37 0.08
N GLU A 100 3.15 14.68 -0.75
CA GLU A 100 3.33 14.68 -2.20
C GLU A 100 3.11 16.06 -2.83
N GLU A 101 2.13 16.84 -2.35
CA GLU A 101 1.95 18.25 -2.77
C GLU A 101 3.22 19.07 -2.51
N VAL A 102 3.79 18.97 -1.30
CA VAL A 102 5.05 19.67 -0.93
C VAL A 102 6.20 19.21 -1.83
N TYR A 103 6.33 17.90 -2.05
CA TYR A 103 7.34 17.34 -2.96
C TYR A 103 7.23 17.93 -4.38
N ASN A 104 6.01 17.99 -4.93
CA ASN A 104 5.77 18.52 -6.27
C ASN A 104 6.08 20.01 -6.37
N SER A 105 5.73 20.83 -5.37
CA SER A 105 6.10 22.24 -5.33
C SER A 105 7.61 22.45 -5.37
N LEU A 106 8.37 21.65 -4.61
CA LEU A 106 9.85 21.71 -4.64
C LEU A 106 10.46 21.27 -5.98
N LEU A 107 9.78 20.39 -6.73
CA LEU A 107 10.22 20.02 -8.08
C LEU A 107 9.97 21.12 -9.10
N GLU A 108 8.88 21.88 -8.95
CA GLU A 108 8.52 22.99 -9.83
C GLU A 108 9.49 24.18 -9.64
N GLU A 109 9.91 24.48 -8.41
CA GLU A 109 10.91 25.51 -8.12
C GLU A 109 12.29 25.24 -8.74
N LYS A 110 12.57 24.00 -9.14
CA LYS A 110 13.83 23.62 -9.82
C LYS A 110 13.79 23.88 -11.33
N LYS A 111 12.62 24.02 -11.93
CA LYS A 111 12.46 24.23 -13.38
C LYS A 111 12.64 25.70 -13.74
#